data_AF-A0AA35IDB8-F1
#
_entry.id   AF-A0AA35IDB8-F1
#
_cell.length_a   1.000
_cell.length_b   1.000
_cell.length_c   1.000
_cell.angle_alpha   90.00
_cell.angle_beta   90.00
_cell.angle_gamma   90.00
#
_symmetry.space_group_name_H-M   'P 1'
#
loop_
_entity.id
_entity.type
_entity.pdbx_description
1 polymer ?
#
loop_
_entity_poly.entity_id
_entity_poly.type
_entity_poly.pdbx_seq_one_letter_code
_entity_poly.pdbx_strand_id
1 'polypeptide(L)'
;MTPLNLYLEHASEGQVLEALEDYGLAIKQLAAANIFPGDMLLKNFGVTRHGRVVFYDYDEISFLTEVNFRHIPPPRYPEDEMSGEPWYSIGPHDVFPEEFPPFLFADIGQRRLFSRLHGELYDADYWKGLQAAIREGKVIDVFPYRRKAR
;
A
#
# COMPACT_ATOMS: atom_id res chain seq x y z
N MET A 1 -14.90 -12.85 -8.02
CA MET A 1 -13.64 -12.09 -8.09
C MET A 1 -12.51 -13.09 -8.25
N THR A 2 -11.38 -12.68 -8.82
CA THR A 2 -10.16 -13.49 -8.89
C THR A 2 -9.12 -12.85 -7.97
N PRO A 3 -8.46 -13.60 -7.06
CA PRO A 3 -7.37 -13.06 -6.25
C PRO A 3 -6.33 -12.34 -7.12
N LEU A 4 -5.87 -11.16 -6.70
CA LEU A 4 -5.05 -10.27 -7.51
C LEU A 4 -3.69 -10.92 -7.83
N ASN A 5 -3.11 -11.66 -6.88
CA ASN A 5 -1.89 -12.45 -7.15
C ASN A 5 -2.10 -13.44 -8.31
N LEU A 6 -3.20 -14.22 -8.30
CA LEU A 6 -3.51 -15.19 -9.35
C LEU A 6 -3.88 -14.49 -10.68
N TYR A 7 -4.52 -13.33 -10.61
CA TYR A 7 -4.83 -12.54 -11.80
C TYR A 7 -3.55 -12.09 -12.52
N LEU A 8 -2.55 -11.61 -11.76
CA LEU A 8 -1.29 -11.10 -12.30
C LEU A 8 -0.42 -12.17 -12.96
N GLU A 9 -0.57 -13.46 -12.59
CA GLU A 9 0.16 -14.58 -13.21
C GLU A 9 -0.19 -14.81 -14.68
N HIS A 10 -1.39 -14.40 -15.11
CA HIS A 10 -1.90 -14.64 -16.47
C HIS A 10 -2.28 -13.35 -17.22
N ALA A 11 -2.09 -12.20 -16.58
CA ALA A 11 -2.42 -10.90 -17.14
C ALA A 11 -1.39 -10.50 -18.22
N SER A 12 -1.89 -9.88 -19.29
CA SER A 12 -1.03 -9.15 -20.25
C SER A 12 -0.42 -7.91 -19.60
N GLU A 13 0.65 -7.35 -20.17
CA GLU A 13 1.30 -6.14 -19.63
C GLU A 13 0.33 -4.97 -19.40
N GLY A 14 -0.61 -4.76 -20.33
CA GLY A 14 -1.65 -3.74 -20.19
C GLY A 14 -2.60 -4.02 -19.02
N GLN A 15 -2.98 -5.28 -18.82
CA GLN A 15 -3.83 -5.69 -17.69
C GLN A 15 -3.10 -5.59 -16.35
N VAL A 16 -1.80 -5.91 -16.31
CA VAL A 16 -0.96 -5.71 -15.12
C VAL A 16 -0.92 -4.23 -14.76
N LEU A 17 -0.71 -3.35 -15.73
CA LEU A 17 -0.71 -1.91 -15.50
C LEU A 17 -2.04 -1.42 -14.92
N GLU A 18 -3.17 -1.80 -15.53
CA GLU A 18 -4.49 -1.41 -15.02
C GLU A 18 -4.77 -1.97 -13.62
N ALA A 19 -4.39 -3.22 -13.36
CA ALA A 19 -4.62 -3.86 -12.08
C ALA A 19 -3.76 -3.24 -10.97
N LEU A 20 -2.50 -2.92 -11.23
CA LEU A 20 -1.62 -2.28 -10.24
C LEU A 20 -1.99 -0.81 -9.99
N GLU A 21 -2.47 -0.10 -11.01
CA GLU A 21 -3.07 1.24 -10.85
C GLU A 21 -4.32 1.18 -9.95
N ASP A 22 -5.20 0.22 -10.17
CA ASP A 22 -6.42 0.10 -9.38
C ASP A 22 -6.14 -0.41 -7.96
N TYR A 23 -5.13 -1.27 -7.78
CA TYR A 23 -4.68 -1.76 -6.49
C TYR A 23 -4.17 -0.64 -5.58
N GLY A 24 -3.26 0.21 -6.07
CA GLY A 24 -2.79 1.33 -5.26
C GLY A 24 -3.86 2.40 -5.08
N LEU A 25 -4.76 2.60 -6.05
CA LEU A 25 -5.95 3.42 -5.83
C LEU A 25 -6.77 2.86 -4.67
N ALA A 26 -7.11 1.56 -4.66
CA ALA A 26 -7.91 0.92 -3.63
C ALA A 26 -7.33 1.12 -2.21
N ILE A 27 -6.01 0.99 -2.05
CA ILE A 27 -5.33 1.29 -0.78
C ILE A 27 -5.58 2.73 -0.34
N LYS A 28 -5.43 3.70 -1.25
CA LYS A 28 -5.69 5.11 -0.96
C LYS A 28 -7.15 5.39 -0.62
N GLN A 29 -8.07 4.68 -1.27
CA GLN A 29 -9.51 4.80 -0.98
C GLN A 29 -9.82 4.36 0.45
N LEU A 30 -9.25 3.23 0.86
CA LEU A 30 -9.36 2.73 2.24
C LEU A 30 -8.74 3.71 3.23
N ALA A 31 -7.52 4.16 2.96
CA ALA A 31 -6.81 5.10 3.82
C ALA A 31 -7.57 6.42 4.00
N ALA A 32 -8.12 6.97 2.91
CA ALA A 32 -8.96 8.16 2.92
C ALA A 32 -10.26 7.98 3.73
N ALA A 33 -10.77 6.75 3.81
CA ALA A 33 -11.90 6.37 4.65
C ALA A 33 -11.50 6.05 6.10
N ASN A 34 -10.29 6.42 6.52
CA ASN A 34 -9.71 6.10 7.83
C ASN A 34 -9.52 4.59 8.09
N ILE A 35 -9.39 3.78 7.04
CA ILE A 35 -9.15 2.34 7.17
C ILE A 35 -7.74 2.01 6.69
N PHE A 36 -6.95 1.40 7.58
CA PHE A 36 -5.68 0.78 7.22
C PHE A 36 -5.88 -0.72 7.01
N PRO A 37 -5.48 -1.29 5.85
CA PRO A 37 -5.72 -2.71 5.55
C PRO A 37 -4.97 -3.72 6.44
N GLY A 38 -3.85 -3.31 7.06
CA GLY A 38 -2.94 -4.27 7.71
C GLY A 38 -2.13 -5.02 6.66
N ASP A 39 -2.47 -6.28 6.41
CA ASP A 39 -1.86 -7.12 5.37
C ASP A 39 -2.27 -6.67 3.95
N MET A 40 -1.41 -5.85 3.36
CA MET A 40 -1.59 -5.36 1.99
C MET A 40 -1.17 -6.38 0.90
N LEU A 41 -0.85 -7.63 1.22
CA LEU A 41 -0.44 -8.61 0.20
C LEU A 41 -1.48 -8.77 -0.92
N LEU A 42 -1.00 -8.98 -2.15
CA LEU A 42 -1.83 -9.12 -3.35
C LEU A 42 -2.89 -10.23 -3.23
N LYS A 43 -2.64 -11.26 -2.42
CA LYS A 43 -3.59 -12.35 -2.14
C LYS A 43 -4.85 -11.91 -1.37
N ASN A 44 -4.84 -10.74 -0.74
CA ASN A 44 -5.96 -10.19 0.06
C ASN A 44 -6.84 -9.22 -0.76
N PHE A 45 -6.46 -9.00 -2.02
CA PHE A 45 -7.16 -8.17 -2.97
C PHE A 45 -7.70 -9.04 -4.11
N GLY A 46 -8.84 -8.63 -4.65
CA GLY A 46 -9.55 -9.36 -5.71
C GLY A 46 -9.89 -8.48 -6.89
N VAL A 47 -9.69 -9.01 -8.08
CA VAL A 47 -10.08 -8.39 -9.34
C VAL A 47 -11.51 -8.82 -9.69
N THR A 48 -12.38 -7.84 -9.90
CA THR A 48 -13.76 -8.04 -10.33
C THR A 48 -13.85 -8.30 -11.83
N ARG A 49 -15.03 -8.67 -12.33
CA ARG A 49 -15.28 -8.86 -13.77
C ARG A 49 -15.02 -7.59 -14.61
N HIS A 50 -15.09 -6.42 -13.98
CA HIS A 50 -14.85 -5.12 -14.63
C HIS A 50 -13.41 -4.62 -14.46
N GLY A 51 -12.49 -5.46 -13.96
CA GLY A 51 -11.09 -5.09 -13.76
C GLY A 51 -10.82 -4.19 -12.55
N ARG A 52 -11.82 -4.00 -11.67
CA ARG A 52 -11.65 -3.26 -10.41
C ARG A 52 -11.05 -4.14 -9.32
N VAL A 53 -10.13 -3.59 -8.54
CA VAL A 53 -9.49 -4.22 -7.39
C VAL A 53 -10.27 -3.88 -6.12
N VAL A 54 -10.56 -4.90 -5.32
CA VAL A 54 -11.33 -4.80 -4.08
C VAL A 54 -10.60 -5.56 -2.99
N PHE A 55 -10.49 -4.95 -1.81
CA PHE A 55 -9.96 -5.59 -0.62
C PHE A 55 -11.03 -6.44 0.07
N TYR A 56 -10.69 -7.67 0.50
CA TYR A 56 -11.67 -8.59 1.07
C TYR A 56 -11.23 -9.32 2.36
N ASP A 57 -9.98 -9.19 2.80
CA ASP A 57 -9.50 -9.80 4.03
C ASP A 57 -9.62 -8.78 5.18
N TYR A 58 -10.51 -8.99 6.14
CA TYR A 58 -10.81 -8.00 7.17
C TYR A 58 -10.20 -8.32 8.54
N ASP A 59 -9.37 -9.36 8.64
CA ASP A 59 -8.90 -9.82 9.95
C ASP A 59 -7.83 -8.89 10.57
N GLU A 60 -7.09 -8.15 9.74
CA GLU A 60 -6.00 -7.25 10.18
C GLU A 60 -6.33 -5.75 10.04
N ILE A 61 -7.57 -5.39 9.74
CA ILE A 61 -7.93 -3.97 9.56
C ILE A 61 -7.84 -3.20 10.87
N SER A 62 -7.41 -1.95 10.77
CA SER A 62 -7.38 -1.00 11.88
C SER A 62 -7.75 0.40 11.40
N PHE A 63 -8.05 1.32 12.32
CA PHE A 63 -8.22 2.70 11.93
C PHE A 63 -6.88 3.31 11.56
N LEU A 64 -6.86 4.07 10.46
CA LEU A 64 -5.62 4.71 10.02
C LEU A 64 -5.05 5.61 11.12
N THR A 65 -5.90 6.29 11.88
CA THR A 65 -5.49 7.16 13.00
C THR A 65 -4.82 6.47 14.19
N GLU A 66 -4.96 5.14 14.31
CA GLU A 66 -4.37 4.32 15.39
C GLU A 66 -2.99 3.76 15.02
N VAL A 67 -2.66 3.75 13.72
CA VAL A 67 -1.36 3.28 13.21
C VAL A 67 -0.27 4.32 13.48
N ASN A 68 0.93 3.88 13.83
CA ASN A 68 2.09 4.76 13.98
C ASN A 68 3.03 4.62 12.78
N PHE A 69 2.83 5.47 11.77
CA PHE A 69 3.70 5.50 10.59
C PHE A 69 5.04 6.14 10.92
N ARG A 70 6.13 5.41 10.67
CA ARG A 70 7.49 5.85 10.99
C ARG A 70 8.39 5.67 9.76
N HIS A 71 9.41 6.52 9.67
CA HIS A 71 10.52 6.28 8.75
C HIS A 71 11.49 5.29 9.36
N ILE A 72 12.08 4.42 8.54
CA ILE A 72 13.18 3.56 8.98
C ILE A 72 14.36 4.48 9.35
N PRO A 73 14.88 4.44 10.59
CA PRO A 73 16.03 5.25 10.97
C PRO A 73 17.24 4.92 10.09
N PRO A 74 18.12 5.88 9.79
CA PRO A 74 19.38 5.57 9.11
C PRO A 74 20.25 4.64 9.98
N PRO A 75 21.06 3.77 9.36
CA PRO A 75 22.01 2.94 10.08
C PRO A 75 23.00 3.84 10.84
N ARG A 76 23.36 3.46 12.07
CA ARG A 76 24.29 4.26 12.89
C ARG A 76 25.73 3.99 12.47
N TYR A 77 26.00 2.75 12.07
CA TYR A 77 27.30 2.24 11.64
C TYR A 77 27.11 1.24 10.49
N PRO A 78 28.14 0.95 9.67
CA PRO A 78 28.04 0.01 8.55
C PRO A 78 27.57 -1.40 8.94
N GLU A 79 27.87 -1.83 10.16
CA GLU A 79 27.47 -3.14 10.68
C GLU A 79 25.95 -3.28 10.85
N ASP A 80 25.24 -2.17 11.11
CA ASP A 80 23.77 -2.15 11.21
C ASP A 80 23.12 -2.56 9.86
N GLU A 81 23.75 -2.23 8.72
CA GLU A 81 23.25 -2.63 7.38
C GLU A 81 23.38 -4.13 7.11
N MET A 82 24.31 -4.80 7.81
CA MET A 82 24.56 -6.24 7.69
C MET A 82 23.82 -7.06 8.75
N SER A 83 23.14 -6.40 9.69
CA SER A 83 22.42 -7.04 10.79
C SER A 83 21.17 -7.77 10.26
N GLY A 84 20.95 -9.00 10.75
CA GLY A 84 19.71 -9.74 10.49
C GLY A 84 18.52 -9.28 11.34
N GLU A 85 18.77 -8.46 12.36
CA GLU A 85 17.75 -7.88 13.25
C GLU A 85 17.75 -6.34 13.17
N PRO A 86 16.57 -5.68 13.22
CA PRO A 86 16.50 -4.22 13.28
C PRO A 86 17.20 -3.64 14.52
N TRP A 87 17.98 -2.56 14.35
CA TRP A 87 18.68 -1.87 15.45
C TRP A 87 17.81 -0.84 16.19
N TYR A 88 16.56 -0.68 15.76
CA TYR A 88 15.59 0.26 16.31
C TYR A 88 14.40 -0.49 16.90
N SER A 89 13.78 0.09 17.93
CA SER A 89 12.61 -0.50 18.56
C SER A 89 11.39 -0.40 17.64
N ILE A 90 10.65 -1.51 17.52
CA ILE A 90 9.41 -1.62 16.76
C ILE A 90 8.27 -1.88 17.75
N GLY A 91 7.30 -0.98 17.80
CA GLY A 91 6.06 -1.14 18.56
C GLY A 91 5.00 -1.97 17.81
N PRO A 92 3.96 -2.46 18.49
CA PRO A 92 2.93 -3.31 17.88
C PRO A 92 2.07 -2.60 16.81
N HIS A 93 2.07 -1.27 16.78
CA HIS A 93 1.34 -0.45 15.80
C HIS A 93 2.28 0.33 14.87
N ASP A 94 3.58 0.07 14.95
CA ASP A 94 4.56 0.73 14.08
C ASP A 94 4.49 0.14 12.68
N VAL A 95 4.38 1.01 11.69
CA VAL A 95 4.37 0.64 10.27
C VAL A 95 5.43 1.44 9.54
N PHE A 96 6.24 0.74 8.72
CA PHE A 96 7.32 1.28 7.91
C PHE A 96 7.01 1.09 6.42
N PRO A 97 6.39 2.08 5.76
CA PRO A 97 6.00 1.97 4.36
C PRO A 97 7.13 1.66 3.38
N GLU A 98 8.37 1.98 3.75
CA GLU A 98 9.58 1.68 2.98
C GLU A 98 9.85 0.17 2.83
N GLU A 99 9.29 -0.66 3.72
CA GLU A 99 9.41 -2.12 3.68
C GLU A 99 8.36 -2.79 2.77
N PHE A 100 7.31 -2.07 2.37
CA PHE A 100 6.26 -2.63 1.51
C PHE A 100 6.76 -3.13 0.14
N PRO A 101 7.63 -2.43 -0.62
CA PRO A 101 7.97 -2.84 -1.98
C PRO A 101 8.49 -4.29 -2.12
N PRO A 102 9.49 -4.75 -1.35
CA PRO A 102 9.94 -6.14 -1.42
C PRO A 102 8.93 -7.15 -0.85
N PHE A 103 8.07 -6.74 0.08
CA PHE A 103 7.07 -7.61 0.70
C PHE A 103 5.86 -7.85 -0.23
N LEU A 104 5.39 -6.79 -0.89
CA LEU A 104 4.23 -6.84 -1.79
C LEU A 104 4.54 -7.50 -3.13
N PHE A 105 5.77 -7.36 -3.63
CA PHE A 105 6.13 -7.73 -5.00
C PHE A 105 7.40 -8.58 -5.03
N ALA A 106 7.23 -9.87 -5.33
CA ALA A 106 8.34 -10.74 -5.70
C ALA A 106 8.88 -10.41 -7.11
N ASP A 107 8.00 -10.03 -8.04
CA ASP A 107 8.39 -9.64 -9.40
C ASP A 107 8.94 -8.20 -9.44
N ILE A 108 10.17 -8.06 -9.95
CA ILE A 108 10.87 -6.76 -10.03
C ILE A 108 10.18 -5.81 -11.02
N GLY A 109 9.56 -6.33 -12.07
CA GLY A 109 8.82 -5.54 -13.06
C GLY A 109 7.59 -4.87 -12.43
N GLN A 110 6.77 -5.66 -11.74
CA GLN A 110 5.60 -5.20 -10.98
C GLN A 110 6.02 -4.20 -9.90
N ARG A 111 7.09 -4.49 -9.14
CA ARG A 111 7.62 -3.57 -8.13
C ARG A 111 7.98 -2.21 -8.73
N ARG A 112 8.74 -2.18 -9.83
CA ARG A 112 9.14 -0.95 -10.52
C ARG A 112 7.94 -0.19 -11.07
N LEU A 113 6.96 -0.90 -11.62
CA LEU A 113 5.75 -0.31 -12.15
C LEU A 113 4.93 0.34 -11.02
N PHE A 114 4.72 -0.37 -9.91
CA PHE A 114 3.99 0.16 -8.76
C PHE A 114 4.71 1.36 -8.13
N SER A 115 6.05 1.33 -8.01
CA SER A 115 6.83 2.50 -7.56
C SER A 115 6.61 3.73 -8.44
N ARG A 116 6.39 3.57 -9.75
CA ARG A 116 6.11 4.69 -10.66
C ARG A 116 4.69 5.21 -10.54
N LEU A 117 3.72 4.32 -10.30
CA LEU A 117 2.30 4.68 -10.21
C LEU A 117 1.93 5.26 -8.84
N HIS A 118 2.49 4.69 -7.77
CA HIS A 118 2.06 4.89 -6.38
C HIS A 118 3.25 4.90 -5.41
N GLY A 119 4.39 5.45 -5.81
CA GLY A 119 5.59 5.51 -4.98
C GLY A 119 5.40 6.23 -3.64
N GLU A 120 4.44 7.15 -3.55
CA GLU A 120 4.06 7.83 -2.32
C GLU A 120 3.48 6.88 -1.26
N LEU A 121 2.96 5.71 -1.63
CA LEU A 121 2.51 4.70 -0.65
C LEU A 121 3.68 4.10 0.14
N TYR A 122 4.91 4.28 -0.33
CA TYR A 122 6.14 3.86 0.36
C TYR A 122 6.74 4.96 1.24
N ASP A 123 6.09 6.12 1.35
CA ASP A 123 6.56 7.24 2.14
C ASP A 123 5.71 7.38 3.41
N ALA A 124 6.34 7.27 4.59
CA ALA A 124 5.65 7.45 5.86
C ALA A 124 4.96 8.82 5.99
N ASP A 125 5.49 9.87 5.36
CA ASP A 125 4.91 11.21 5.46
C ASP A 125 3.62 11.37 4.65
N TYR A 126 3.44 10.59 3.58
CA TYR A 126 2.15 10.51 2.88
C TYR A 126 1.04 10.05 3.84
N TRP A 127 1.29 8.97 4.58
CA TRP A 127 0.34 8.40 5.52
C TRP A 127 0.09 9.33 6.72
N LYS A 128 1.13 9.94 7.29
CA LYS A 128 0.97 10.95 8.35
C LYS A 128 0.15 12.15 7.87
N GLY A 129 0.33 12.57 6.62
CA GLY A 129 -0.47 13.62 6.00
C GLY A 129 -1.96 13.26 5.91
N LEU A 130 -2.28 12.02 5.54
CA LEU A 130 -3.66 11.52 5.56
C LEU A 130 -4.22 11.49 6.98
N GLN A 131 -3.47 10.97 7.96
CA GLN A 131 -3.90 10.98 9.36
C GLN A 131 -4.19 12.39 9.87
N ALA A 132 -3.35 13.37 9.54
CA ALA A 132 -3.56 14.76 9.92
C ALA A 132 -4.85 15.32 9.29
N ALA A 133 -5.05 15.08 7.98
CA ALA A 133 -6.26 15.52 7.29
C ALA A 133 -7.54 14.90 7.89
N ILE A 134 -7.52 13.61 8.23
CA ILE A 134 -8.65 12.91 8.87
C ILE A 134 -8.93 13.48 10.27
N ARG A 135 -7.89 13.72 11.08
CA ARG A 135 -8.03 14.33 12.41
C ARG A 135 -8.58 15.76 12.34
N GLU A 136 -8.30 16.48 11.27
CA GLU A 136 -8.88 17.80 10.97
C GLU A 136 -10.33 17.73 10.45
N GLY A 137 -10.89 16.53 10.28
CA GLY A 137 -12.26 16.32 9.77
C GLY A 137 -12.41 16.61 8.28
N LYS A 138 -11.31 16.63 7.51
CA LYS A 138 -11.36 16.81 6.05
C LYS A 138 -11.95 15.55 5.42
N VAL A 139 -12.99 15.74 4.61
CA VAL A 139 -13.48 14.69 3.71
C VAL A 139 -12.50 14.61 2.55
N ILE A 140 -11.79 13.49 2.45
CA ILE A 140 -10.86 13.23 1.36
C ILE A 140 -11.69 12.68 0.19
N ASP A 141 -11.77 13.44 -0.90
CA ASP A 141 -12.52 13.02 -2.08
C ASP A 141 -11.90 11.78 -2.72
N VAL A 142 -12.67 10.69 -2.74
CA VAL A 142 -12.31 9.45 -3.41
C VAL A 142 -13.29 9.22 -4.55
N PHE A 143 -12.79 9.25 -5.78
CA PHE A 143 -13.62 9.04 -6.97
C PHE A 143 -13.64 7.56 -7.37
N PRO A 144 -14.83 6.93 -7.49
CA PRO A 144 -14.96 5.52 -7.86
C PRO A 144 -14.77 5.26 -9.37
N TYR A 145 -14.21 6.22 -10.12
CA TYR A 145 -14.02 6.15 -11.56
C TYR A 145 -12.61 6.57 -11.96
N ARG A 146 -12.09 5.99 -13.05
CA ARG A 146 -10.82 6.42 -13.65
C ARG A 146 -10.91 7.91 -13.95
N ARG A 147 -9.97 8.71 -13.44
CA ARG A 147 -9.75 10.08 -13.89
C ARG A 147 -9.26 10.02 -15.34
N LYS A 148 -10.19 9.89 -16.31
CA LYS A 148 -9.86 10.23 -17.69
C LYS A 148 -9.37 11.68 -17.68
N ALA A 149 -8.17 11.88 -18.20
CA ALA A 149 -7.51 13.18 -18.29
C ALA A 149 -8.51 14.27 -18.70
N ARG A 150 -8.54 15.35 -17.93
CA ARG A 150 -9.06 16.63 -18.41
C ARG A 150 -8.11 17.20 -19.45
#